data_AF-A0A1F7GFV2-F1
#
_entry.id   AF-A0A1F7GFV2-F1
#
_cell.length_a   1.000
_cell.length_b   1.000
_cell.length_c   1.000
_cell.angle_alpha   90.00
_cell.angle_beta   90.00
_cell.angle_gamma   90.00
#
_symmetry.space_group_name_H-M   'P 1'
#
loop_
_entity.id
_entity.type
_entity.pdbx_description
1 polymer ?
#
loop_
_entity_poly.entity_id
_entity_poly.type
_entity_poly.pdbx_seq_one_letter_code
_entity_poly.pdbx_strand_id
1 'polypeptide(L)'
;MYCNNCGKHNPEDSKFCKHCGAEIVRVSAEHKADSLAQSEVKSSTTETTEKGKAGLTGWLALVGLGLIIGLFIQGYGALEYLPLLSDTYNIPGYLTLLQLEFIGSIFFTVATAYLLYLYLKKNERFPRYYFIFLIASIVYVILDHLLLASLSAPTQELQKVISDALSENTSVVGRTIIVSTIWALYIKKSKQVKVAFTKN
;
A
#
# COMPACT_ATOMS: atom_id res chain seq x y z
N MET A 1 -9.45 28.44 -47.81
CA MET A 1 -8.57 27.79 -46.79
C MET A 1 -8.51 26.28 -47.01
N TYR A 2 -7.37 25.62 -46.76
CA TYR A 2 -7.24 24.16 -46.90
C TYR A 2 -7.43 23.45 -45.56
N CYS A 3 -8.08 22.29 -45.56
CA CYS A 3 -8.29 21.50 -44.35
C CYS A 3 -7.00 20.78 -43.93
N ASN A 4 -6.56 20.96 -42.67
CA ASN A 4 -5.37 20.28 -42.13
C ASN A 4 -5.54 18.75 -42.00
N ASN A 5 -6.78 18.24 -42.05
CA ASN A 5 -7.05 16.80 -41.93
C ASN A 5 -7.03 16.08 -43.29
N CYS A 6 -7.64 16.67 -44.33
CA CYS A 6 -7.80 15.98 -45.62
C CYS A 6 -7.20 16.72 -46.83
N GLY A 7 -6.62 17.91 -46.62
CA GLY A 7 -5.95 18.68 -47.67
C GLY A 7 -6.87 19.29 -48.74
N LYS A 8 -8.19 19.16 -48.65
CA LYS A 8 -9.13 19.72 -49.62
C LYS A 8 -9.43 21.20 -49.34
N HIS A 9 -9.65 21.96 -50.41
CA HIS A 9 -10.01 23.37 -50.34
C HIS A 9 -11.42 23.55 -49.77
N ASN A 10 -11.57 24.54 -48.89
CA ASN A 10 -12.82 24.89 -48.26
C ASN A 10 -13.03 26.42 -48.29
N PRO A 11 -14.28 26.90 -48.38
CA PRO A 11 -14.60 28.33 -48.28
C PRO A 11 -14.07 28.97 -46.99
N GLU A 12 -13.67 30.25 -47.08
CA GLU A 12 -13.13 31.03 -45.95
C GLU A 12 -14.10 31.12 -44.77
N ASP A 13 -15.41 31.01 -45.03
CA ASP A 13 -16.50 31.09 -44.05
C ASP A 13 -16.98 29.72 -43.52
N SER A 14 -16.30 28.63 -43.85
CA SER A 14 -16.64 27.30 -43.32
C SER A 14 -16.15 27.07 -41.88
N LYS A 15 -17.02 26.60 -40.99
CA LYS A 15 -16.65 26.14 -39.63
C LYS A 15 -16.15 24.68 -39.62
N PHE A 16 -16.63 23.88 -40.57
CA PHE A 16 -16.26 22.47 -40.74
C PHE A 16 -15.90 22.15 -42.19
N CYS A 17 -15.05 21.16 -42.39
CA CYS A 17 -14.65 20.66 -43.71
C CYS A 17 -15.83 19.99 -44.41
N LYS A 18 -16.19 20.46 -45.61
CA LYS A 18 -17.29 19.88 -46.40
C LYS A 18 -17.00 18.46 -46.91
N HIS A 19 -15.76 17.99 -46.79
CA HIS A 19 -15.34 16.68 -47.31
C HIS A 19 -15.07 15.63 -46.24
N CYS A 20 -14.55 16.02 -45.07
CA CYS A 20 -14.21 15.07 -43.99
C CYS A 20 -14.89 15.36 -42.65
N GLY A 21 -15.64 16.46 -42.54
CA GLY A 21 -16.32 16.85 -41.31
C GLY A 21 -15.44 17.44 -40.21
N ALA A 22 -14.11 17.52 -40.41
CA ALA A 22 -13.20 18.10 -39.41
C ALA A 22 -13.46 19.60 -39.20
N GLU A 23 -13.45 20.04 -37.95
CA GLU A 23 -13.55 21.47 -37.59
C GLU A 23 -12.34 22.24 -38.12
N ILE A 24 -12.57 23.42 -38.69
CA ILE A 24 -11.49 24.25 -39.20
C ILE A 24 -11.37 25.50 -38.34
N VAL A 25 -10.32 25.51 -37.52
CA VAL A 25 -10.00 26.60 -36.59
C VAL A 25 -9.62 27.84 -37.39
N ARG A 26 -10.46 28.89 -37.30
CA ARG A 26 -10.10 30.21 -37.82
C ARG A 26 -9.24 30.93 -36.79
N VAL A 27 -8.01 31.24 -37.18
CA VAL A 27 -7.22 32.22 -36.46
C VAL A 27 -7.68 33.60 -36.94
N SER A 28 -8.73 34.15 -36.32
CA SER A 28 -9.11 35.55 -36.55
C SER A 28 -8.07 36.47 -35.90
N ALA A 29 -7.56 37.43 -36.66
CA ALA A 29 -6.46 38.32 -36.32
C ALA A 29 -6.80 39.43 -35.29
N GLU A 30 -7.71 39.16 -34.34
CA GLU A 30 -8.17 40.14 -33.33
C GLU A 30 -7.88 39.71 -31.88
N HIS A 31 -7.10 38.64 -31.66
CA HIS A 31 -6.60 38.25 -30.33
C HIS A 31 -5.07 38.25 -30.28
N LYS A 32 -4.47 39.41 -30.61
CA LYS A 32 -3.01 39.60 -30.56
C LYS A 32 -2.52 40.52 -29.44
N ALA A 33 -3.38 40.90 -28.49
CA ALA A 33 -3.03 41.84 -27.43
C ALA A 33 -3.20 41.32 -25.99
N ASP A 34 -3.77 40.14 -25.75
CA ASP A 34 -4.12 39.69 -24.38
C ASP A 34 -3.51 38.33 -23.96
N SER A 35 -2.59 37.77 -24.75
CA SER A 35 -1.94 36.48 -24.45
C SER A 35 -0.51 36.58 -23.91
N LEU A 36 0.01 37.79 -23.65
CA LEU A 36 1.35 37.98 -23.08
C LEU A 36 1.40 37.87 -21.55
N ALA A 37 0.27 37.72 -20.85
CA ALA A 37 0.22 37.59 -19.39
C ALA A 37 -0.20 36.20 -18.86
N GLN A 38 -0.33 35.19 -19.73
CA GLN A 38 -0.62 33.80 -19.32
C GLN A 38 0.42 32.78 -19.77
N SER A 39 1.64 33.23 -20.09
CA SER A 39 2.77 32.35 -20.43
C SER A 39 3.67 32.00 -19.24
N GLU A 40 3.35 32.43 -18.01
CA GLU A 40 4.17 32.14 -16.81
C GLU A 40 3.55 31.13 -15.83
N VAL A 41 2.31 30.67 -16.01
CA VAL A 41 1.63 29.80 -15.00
C VAL A 41 1.42 28.36 -15.46
N LYS A 42 1.99 27.94 -16.60
CA LYS A 42 1.87 26.55 -17.07
C LYS A 42 3.18 25.97 -17.61
N SER A 43 4.29 26.24 -16.90
CA SER A 43 5.55 25.52 -17.07
C SER A 43 6.10 25.09 -15.71
N SER A 44 5.32 24.26 -15.02
CA SER A 44 5.81 23.32 -14.01
C SER A 44 5.00 22.04 -14.11
N THR A 45 4.94 21.49 -15.32
CA THR A 45 4.92 20.03 -15.44
C THR A 45 6.38 19.64 -15.45
N THR A 46 6.88 19.24 -14.29
CA THR A 46 8.21 18.68 -14.13
C THR A 46 8.26 17.37 -14.91
N GLU A 47 8.48 17.45 -16.23
CA GLU A 47 9.10 16.38 -17.00
C GLU A 47 10.55 16.27 -16.49
N THR A 48 10.73 15.55 -15.40
CA THR A 48 12.01 14.92 -15.11
C THR A 48 12.09 13.66 -15.95
N THR A 49 12.65 13.80 -17.13
CA THR A 49 13.36 12.72 -17.80
C THR A 49 14.62 12.38 -16.98
N GLU A 50 14.46 11.68 -15.85
CA GLU A 50 15.52 10.78 -15.37
C GLU A 50 15.27 9.40 -15.98
N LYS A 51 15.83 9.19 -17.18
CA LYS A 51 16.25 7.87 -17.64
C LYS A 51 17.21 7.31 -16.57
N GLY A 52 16.74 6.42 -15.70
CA GLY A 52 17.61 5.65 -14.80
C GLY A 52 17.08 5.28 -13.40
N LYS A 53 15.98 5.86 -12.89
CA LYS A 53 15.49 5.56 -11.52
C LYS A 53 14.00 5.20 -11.43
N ALA A 54 13.39 4.73 -12.52
CA ALA A 54 12.03 4.20 -12.49
C ALA A 54 12.02 2.83 -11.78
N GLY A 55 11.56 2.79 -10.54
CA GLY A 55 11.28 1.51 -9.89
C GLY A 55 10.64 1.58 -8.51
N LEU A 56 10.85 2.66 -7.75
CA LEU A 56 10.38 2.75 -6.36
C LEU A 56 9.70 4.09 -6.03
N THR A 57 9.02 4.72 -7.00
CA THR A 57 8.35 6.01 -6.80
C THR A 57 6.83 5.84 -6.64
N GLY A 58 6.19 6.71 -5.86
CA GLY A 58 4.73 6.73 -5.63
C GLY A 58 4.25 5.83 -4.49
N TRP A 59 3.06 5.24 -4.64
CA TRP A 59 2.40 4.40 -3.62
C TRP A 59 3.22 3.18 -3.18
N LEU A 60 4.15 2.73 -4.03
CA LEU A 60 5.05 1.64 -3.68
C LEU A 60 6.06 2.03 -2.58
N ALA A 61 6.42 3.32 -2.47
CA ALA A 61 7.27 3.82 -1.39
C ALA A 61 6.59 3.71 -0.02
N LEU A 62 5.26 3.88 0.04
CA LEU A 62 4.48 3.70 1.27
C LEU A 62 4.54 2.26 1.78
N VAL A 63 4.55 1.27 0.88
CA VAL A 63 4.74 -0.15 1.26
C VAL A 63 6.12 -0.35 1.89
N GLY A 64 7.17 0.17 1.25
CA GLY A 64 8.53 0.08 1.77
C GLY A 64 8.66 0.75 3.13
N LEU A 65 8.11 1.96 3.28
CA LEU A 65 8.08 2.68 4.55
C LEU A 65 7.31 1.91 5.63
N GLY A 66 6.16 1.33 5.28
CA GLY A 66 5.37 0.51 6.19
C GLY A 66 6.12 -0.74 6.66
N LEU A 67 6.91 -1.38 5.79
CA LEU A 67 7.77 -2.50 6.19
C LEU A 67 8.87 -2.08 7.16
N ILE A 68 9.47 -0.90 6.96
CA ILE A 68 10.51 -0.36 7.86
C ILE A 68 9.89 -0.03 9.22
N ILE A 69 8.82 0.77 9.25
CA ILE A 69 8.13 1.16 10.49
C ILE A 69 7.61 -0.08 11.22
N GLY A 70 7.01 -1.03 10.48
CA GLY A 70 6.53 -2.29 11.03
C GLY A 70 7.64 -3.10 11.69
N LEU A 71 8.83 -3.15 11.10
CA LEU A 71 9.97 -3.84 11.69
C LEU A 71 10.37 -3.24 13.05
N PHE A 72 10.35 -1.91 13.18
CA PHE A 72 10.64 -1.25 14.46
C PHE A 72 9.54 -1.49 15.51
N ILE A 73 8.27 -1.37 15.13
CA ILE A 73 7.13 -1.61 16.04
C ILE A 73 7.15 -3.05 16.56
N GLN A 74 7.27 -4.02 15.64
CA GLN A 74 7.30 -5.44 15.98
C GLN A 74 8.53 -5.80 16.83
N GLY A 75 9.69 -5.22 16.50
CA GLY A 75 10.92 -5.42 17.27
C GLY A 75 10.83 -4.86 18.67
N TYR A 76 10.23 -3.68 18.86
CA TYR A 76 10.00 -3.11 20.19
C TYR A 76 9.01 -3.96 20.99
N GLY A 77 7.88 -4.35 20.39
CA GLY A 77 6.90 -5.22 21.05
C GLY A 77 7.50 -6.56 21.48
N ALA A 78 8.36 -7.17 20.66
CA ALA A 78 9.05 -8.41 21.00
C ALA A 78 9.90 -8.29 22.29
N LEU A 79 10.52 -7.13 22.53
CA LEU A 79 11.31 -6.89 23.75
C LEU A 79 10.41 -6.73 24.99
N GLU A 80 9.19 -6.24 24.82
CA GLU A 80 8.20 -6.09 25.89
C GLU A 80 7.69 -7.44 26.42
N TYR A 81 7.67 -8.49 25.59
CA TYR A 81 7.31 -9.85 26.02
C TYR A 81 8.38 -10.54 26.88
N LEU A 82 9.65 -10.15 26.78
CA LEU A 82 10.74 -10.82 27.51
C LEU A 82 10.55 -10.86 29.04
N PRO A 83 10.23 -9.74 29.74
CA PRO A 83 9.98 -9.78 31.17
C PRO A 83 8.76 -10.66 31.53
N LEU A 84 7.70 -10.63 30.72
CA LEU A 84 6.49 -11.46 30.93
C LEU A 84 6.77 -12.97 30.85
N LEU A 85 7.76 -13.38 30.06
CA LEU A 85 8.18 -14.79 29.99
C LEU A 85 8.99 -15.23 31.22
N SER A 86 9.63 -14.29 31.91
CA SER A 86 10.42 -14.57 33.12
C SER A 86 9.58 -14.58 34.39
N ASP A 87 8.50 -13.80 34.44
CA ASP A 87 7.58 -13.79 35.56
C ASP A 87 6.70 -15.04 35.55
N THR A 88 6.76 -15.81 36.65
CA THR A 88 6.06 -17.08 36.79
C THR A 88 4.58 -16.86 37.12
N TYR A 89 3.81 -16.35 36.15
CA TYR A 89 2.35 -16.39 36.22
C TYR A 89 1.88 -17.83 35.96
N ASN A 90 1.72 -18.61 37.03
CA ASN A 90 1.21 -19.99 36.99
C ASN A 90 -0.31 -20.06 36.74
N ILE A 91 -0.77 -19.39 35.69
CA ILE A 91 -2.14 -19.51 35.20
C ILE A 91 -2.13 -20.63 34.15
N PRO A 92 -2.86 -21.74 34.36
CA PRO A 92 -2.90 -22.86 33.42
C PRO A 92 -3.30 -22.39 32.02
N GLY A 93 -2.48 -22.70 31.01
CA GLY A 93 -2.71 -22.34 29.61
C GLY A 93 -2.24 -20.93 29.19
N TYR A 94 -2.12 -19.98 30.11
CA TYR A 94 -1.68 -18.61 29.80
C TYR A 94 -0.21 -18.57 29.34
N LEU A 95 0.67 -19.31 30.01
CA LEU A 95 2.08 -19.41 29.62
C LEU A 95 2.23 -19.97 28.20
N THR A 96 1.43 -20.97 27.84
CA THR A 96 1.43 -21.57 26.49
C THR A 96 0.97 -20.55 25.45
N LEU A 97 -0.03 -19.73 25.77
CA LEU A 97 -0.49 -18.67 24.87
C LEU A 97 0.58 -17.59 24.69
N LEU A 98 1.22 -17.14 25.77
CA LEU A 98 2.33 -16.18 25.70
C LEU A 98 3.51 -16.71 24.87
N GLN A 99 3.86 -17.98 25.02
CA GLN A 99 4.91 -18.60 24.20
C GLN A 99 4.52 -18.61 22.71
N LEU A 100 3.27 -18.93 22.40
CA LEU A 100 2.77 -18.93 21.02
C LEU A 100 2.79 -17.52 20.43
N GLU A 101 2.36 -16.52 21.19
CA GLU A 101 2.36 -15.11 20.79
C GLU A 101 3.79 -14.60 20.54
N PHE A 102 4.73 -14.95 21.43
CA PHE A 102 6.14 -14.60 21.27
C PHE A 102 6.77 -15.28 20.04
N ILE A 103 6.48 -16.56 19.81
CA ILE A 103 6.96 -17.27 18.62
C ILE A 103 6.36 -16.65 17.35
N GLY A 104 5.06 -16.32 17.38
CA GLY A 104 4.35 -15.66 16.29
C GLY A 104 4.96 -14.30 15.97
N SER A 105 5.22 -13.47 16.98
CA SER A 105 5.82 -12.15 16.81
C SER A 105 7.23 -12.23 16.20
N ILE A 106 8.06 -13.16 16.64
CA ILE A 106 9.38 -13.42 16.03
C ILE A 106 9.23 -13.83 14.56
N PHE A 107 8.33 -14.77 14.27
CA PHE A 107 8.08 -15.23 12.90
C PHE A 107 7.68 -14.07 11.98
N PHE A 108 6.72 -13.24 12.39
CA PHE A 108 6.28 -12.09 11.59
C PHE A 108 7.36 -11.01 11.47
N THR A 109 8.20 -10.83 12.50
CA THR A 109 9.35 -9.91 12.46
C THR A 109 10.38 -10.37 11.42
N VAL A 110 10.76 -11.65 11.44
CA VAL A 110 11.69 -12.24 10.46
C VAL A 110 11.10 -12.18 9.05
N ALA A 111 9.81 -12.50 8.89
CA ALA A 111 9.12 -12.42 7.61
C ALA A 111 9.09 -10.97 7.07
N THR A 112 8.85 -9.98 7.93
CA THR A 112 8.88 -8.56 7.56
C THR A 112 10.28 -8.12 7.12
N ALA A 113 11.33 -8.53 7.85
CA ALA A 113 12.72 -8.27 7.47
C ALA A 113 13.07 -8.91 6.12
N TYR A 114 12.61 -10.15 5.87
CA TYR A 114 12.79 -10.83 4.59
C TYR A 114 12.07 -10.11 3.43
N LEU A 115 10.84 -9.63 3.66
CA LEU A 115 10.11 -8.85 2.66
C LEU A 115 10.78 -7.52 2.37
N LEU A 116 11.30 -6.85 3.40
CA LEU A 116 12.09 -5.63 3.23
C LEU A 116 13.35 -5.90 2.40
N TYR A 117 14.06 -7.01 2.66
CA TYR A 117 15.17 -7.45 1.83
C TYR A 117 14.77 -7.66 0.37
N LEU A 118 13.67 -8.37 0.10
CA LEU A 118 13.17 -8.60 -1.26
C LEU A 118 12.73 -7.30 -1.96
N TYR A 119 12.13 -6.39 -1.20
CA TYR A 119 11.70 -5.06 -1.66
C TYR A 119 12.91 -4.23 -2.11
N LEU A 120 13.94 -4.13 -1.26
CA LEU A 120 15.17 -3.39 -1.58
C LEU A 120 15.95 -4.00 -2.74
N LYS A 121 15.96 -5.34 -2.85
CA LYS A 121 16.58 -6.07 -3.97
C LYS A 121 15.75 -6.00 -5.26
N LYS A 122 14.56 -5.39 -5.23
CA LYS A 122 13.61 -5.33 -6.36
C LYS A 122 13.34 -6.72 -6.97
N ASN A 123 13.25 -7.73 -6.11
CA ASN A 123 13.11 -9.11 -6.56
C ASN A 123 11.66 -9.41 -7.00
N GLU A 124 11.49 -10.08 -8.15
CA GLU A 124 10.20 -10.53 -8.69
C GLU A 124 9.35 -11.38 -7.75
N ARG A 125 9.99 -11.98 -6.73
CA ARG A 125 9.33 -12.77 -5.70
C ARG A 125 8.60 -11.93 -4.65
N PHE A 126 8.95 -10.65 -4.50
CA PHE A 126 8.38 -9.76 -3.49
C PHE A 126 6.84 -9.74 -3.51
N PRO A 127 6.15 -9.50 -4.65
CA PRO A 127 4.69 -9.41 -4.69
C PRO A 127 4.00 -10.69 -4.21
N ARG A 128 4.59 -11.86 -4.52
CA ARG A 128 4.03 -13.17 -4.15
C ARG A 128 4.16 -13.40 -2.65
N TYR A 129 5.35 -13.20 -2.07
CA TYR A 129 5.56 -13.40 -0.64
C TYR A 129 4.83 -12.35 0.20
N TYR A 130 4.77 -11.10 -0.26
CA TYR A 130 4.02 -10.06 0.43
C TYR A 130 2.52 -10.37 0.48
N PHE A 131 1.95 -10.89 -0.61
CA PHE A 131 0.55 -11.36 -0.60
C PHE A 131 0.33 -12.51 0.40
N ILE A 132 1.22 -13.52 0.43
CA ILE A 132 1.13 -14.62 1.38
C ILE A 132 1.22 -14.10 2.83
N PHE A 133 2.13 -13.14 3.08
CA PHE A 133 2.29 -12.51 4.38
C PHE A 133 1.01 -11.81 4.86
N LEU A 134 0.32 -11.07 3.99
CA LEU A 134 -0.95 -10.42 4.34
C LEU A 134 -2.06 -11.43 4.68
N ILE A 135 -2.11 -12.56 3.97
CA ILE A 135 -3.07 -13.62 4.31
C ILE A 135 -2.70 -14.29 5.62
N ALA A 136 -1.42 -14.59 5.83
CA ALA A 136 -0.92 -15.18 7.07
C ALA A 136 -1.18 -14.27 8.27
N SER A 137 -1.02 -12.94 8.13
CA SER A 137 -1.29 -11.99 9.22
C SER A 137 -2.77 -11.93 9.59
N ILE A 138 -3.68 -11.98 8.61
CA ILE A 138 -5.12 -12.07 8.91
C ILE A 138 -5.43 -13.37 9.66
N VAL A 139 -4.92 -14.51 9.19
CA VAL A 139 -5.15 -15.81 9.83
C VAL A 139 -4.59 -15.81 11.26
N TYR A 140 -3.38 -15.29 11.45
CA TYR A 140 -2.76 -15.20 12.77
C TYR A 140 -3.58 -14.37 13.75
N VAL A 141 -4.02 -13.17 13.35
CA VAL A 141 -4.84 -12.29 14.20
C VAL A 141 -6.17 -12.94 14.57
N ILE A 142 -6.78 -13.71 13.66
CA ILE A 142 -8.01 -14.46 13.96
C ILE A 142 -7.73 -15.60 14.94
N LEU A 143 -6.67 -16.39 14.70
CA LEU A 143 -6.30 -17.50 15.58
C LEU A 143 -5.97 -17.02 16.99
N ASP A 144 -5.20 -15.95 17.11
CA ASP A 144 -4.86 -15.32 18.39
C ASP A 144 -6.12 -14.93 19.17
N HIS A 145 -7.05 -14.23 18.52
CA HIS A 145 -8.30 -13.83 19.13
C HIS A 145 -9.17 -15.02 19.55
N LEU A 146 -9.21 -16.08 18.75
CA LEU A 146 -9.93 -17.31 19.09
C LEU A 146 -9.29 -18.06 20.25
N LEU A 147 -7.96 -18.12 20.32
CA LEU A 147 -7.21 -18.74 21.40
C LEU A 147 -7.43 -17.99 22.72
N LEU A 148 -7.37 -16.65 22.68
CA LEU A 148 -7.71 -15.79 23.82
C LEU A 148 -9.15 -16.00 24.29
N ALA A 149 -10.12 -16.06 23.37
CA ALA A 149 -11.52 -16.32 23.70
C ALA A 149 -11.77 -17.73 24.27
N SER A 150 -10.89 -18.70 23.97
CA SER A 150 -10.99 -20.07 24.47
C SER A 150 -10.46 -20.26 25.90
N LEU A 151 -9.71 -19.28 26.44
CA LEU A 151 -9.19 -19.34 27.80
C LEU A 151 -10.30 -19.13 28.82
N SER A 152 -10.66 -20.18 29.56
CA SER A 152 -11.53 -20.08 30.73
C SER A 152 -10.73 -19.59 31.94
N ALA A 153 -10.75 -18.29 32.19
CA ALA A 153 -10.11 -17.72 33.38
C ALA A 153 -10.90 -18.02 34.67
N PRO A 154 -10.27 -18.62 35.71
CA PRO A 154 -10.96 -18.98 36.95
C PRO A 154 -11.19 -17.80 37.91
N THR A 155 -10.53 -16.65 37.72
CA THR A 155 -10.64 -15.47 38.60
C THR A 155 -11.39 -14.32 37.92
N GLN A 156 -12.24 -13.61 38.68
CA GLN A 156 -13.05 -12.49 38.15
C GLN A 156 -12.20 -11.32 37.61
N GLU A 157 -11.08 -11.02 38.25
CA GLU A 157 -10.13 -10.00 37.79
C GLU A 157 -9.53 -10.34 36.42
N LEU A 158 -9.14 -11.61 36.23
CA LEU A 158 -8.56 -12.07 34.97
C LEU A 158 -9.60 -12.13 33.85
N GLN A 159 -10.85 -12.47 34.17
CA GLN A 159 -11.95 -12.39 33.20
C GLN A 159 -12.16 -10.97 32.70
N LYS A 160 -12.07 -9.96 33.57
CA LYS A 160 -12.18 -8.56 33.17
C LYS A 160 -11.03 -8.11 32.27
N VAL A 161 -9.79 -8.47 32.61
CA VAL A 161 -8.61 -8.18 31.78
C VAL A 161 -8.74 -8.83 30.40
N ILE A 162 -9.15 -10.10 30.34
CA ILE A 162 -9.36 -10.81 29.07
C ILE A 162 -10.51 -10.18 28.27
N SER A 163 -11.63 -9.82 28.90
CA SER A 163 -12.77 -9.20 28.18
C SER A 163 -12.44 -7.81 27.64
N ASP A 164 -11.69 -7.02 28.42
CA ASP A 164 -11.25 -5.69 27.99
C ASP A 164 -10.28 -5.82 26.80
N ALA A 165 -9.30 -6.72 26.89
CA ALA A 165 -8.37 -7.03 25.80
C ALA A 165 -9.09 -7.56 24.53
N LEU A 166 -10.09 -8.44 24.69
CA LEU A 166 -10.91 -8.93 23.57
C LEU A 166 -11.64 -7.79 22.85
N SER A 167 -12.23 -6.86 23.61
CA SER A 167 -12.98 -5.73 23.05
C SER A 167 -12.08 -4.79 22.24
N GLU A 168 -10.89 -4.50 22.75
CA GLU A 168 -9.90 -3.67 22.08
C GLU A 168 -9.37 -4.36 20.81
N ASN A 169 -9.00 -5.64 20.92
CA ASN A 169 -8.48 -6.44 19.82
C ASN A 169 -9.48 -6.62 18.67
N THR A 170 -10.79 -6.61 18.94
CA THR A 170 -11.82 -6.71 17.90
C THR A 170 -11.70 -5.57 16.87
N SER A 171 -11.38 -4.36 17.34
CA SER A 171 -11.17 -3.19 16.46
C SER A 171 -9.89 -3.33 15.61
N VAL A 172 -8.86 -3.96 16.16
CA VAL A 172 -7.57 -4.23 15.51
C VAL A 172 -7.73 -5.28 14.41
N VAL A 173 -8.51 -6.33 14.66
CA VAL A 173 -8.84 -7.37 13.68
C VAL A 173 -9.50 -6.75 12.45
N GLY A 174 -10.53 -5.92 12.66
CA GLY A 174 -11.26 -5.27 11.56
C GLY A 174 -10.37 -4.36 10.70
N ARG A 175 -9.52 -3.53 11.34
CA ARG A 175 -8.57 -2.66 10.64
C ARG A 175 -7.54 -3.47 9.85
N THR A 176 -7.01 -4.55 10.43
CA THR A 176 -6.04 -5.43 9.79
C THR A 176 -6.59 -6.07 8.53
N ILE A 177 -7.84 -6.55 8.57
CA ILE A 177 -8.51 -7.15 7.40
C ILE A 177 -8.67 -6.11 6.27
N ILE A 178 -9.16 -4.91 6.59
CA ILE A 178 -9.39 -3.85 5.60
C ILE A 178 -8.07 -3.42 4.94
N VAL A 179 -7.06 -3.09 5.76
CA VAL A 179 -5.75 -2.63 5.28
C VAL A 179 -5.07 -3.72 4.45
N SER A 180 -5.07 -4.96 4.94
CA SER A 180 -4.49 -6.10 4.21
C SER A 180 -5.20 -6.35 2.89
N THR A 181 -6.54 -6.20 2.85
CA THR A 181 -7.30 -6.36 1.60
C THR A 181 -6.93 -5.28 0.58
N ILE A 182 -6.84 -4.01 1.01
CA ILE A 182 -6.45 -2.89 0.15
C ILE A 182 -5.06 -3.16 -0.46
N TRP A 183 -4.08 -3.51 0.37
CA TRP A 183 -2.72 -3.76 -0.08
C TRP A 183 -2.61 -5.02 -0.94
N ALA A 184 -3.33 -6.09 -0.62
CA ALA A 184 -3.36 -7.30 -1.41
C ALA A 184 -3.90 -7.05 -2.82
N LEU A 185 -4.97 -6.27 -2.94
CA LEU A 185 -5.55 -5.86 -4.23
C LEU A 185 -4.59 -4.95 -5.00
N TYR A 186 -3.98 -3.97 -4.33
CA TYR A 186 -2.98 -3.08 -4.92
C TYR A 186 -1.80 -3.85 -5.50
N ILE A 187 -1.19 -4.75 -4.74
CA ILE A 187 -0.01 -5.52 -5.17
C ILE A 187 -0.33 -6.42 -6.37
N LYS A 188 -1.52 -7.03 -6.42
CA LYS A 188 -1.94 -7.88 -7.56
C LYS A 188 -2.24 -7.09 -8.83
N LYS A 189 -2.90 -5.93 -8.72
CA LYS A 189 -3.42 -5.19 -9.89
C LYS A 189 -2.50 -4.06 -10.36
N SER A 190 -1.63 -3.54 -9.50
CA SER A 190 -0.83 -2.36 -9.81
C SER A 190 0.16 -2.60 -10.96
N LYS A 191 0.07 -1.76 -11.99
CA LYS A 191 1.04 -1.74 -13.09
C LYS A 191 2.44 -1.37 -12.60
N GLN A 192 2.54 -0.47 -11.60
CA GLN A 192 3.82 -0.02 -11.04
C GLN A 192 4.58 -1.17 -10.37
N VAL A 193 3.87 -2.03 -9.65
CA VAL A 193 4.46 -3.22 -9.01
C VAL A 193 5.01 -4.17 -10.07
N LYS A 194 4.26 -4.41 -11.15
CA LYS A 194 4.74 -5.28 -12.24
C LYS A 194 6.01 -4.73 -12.87
N VAL A 195 6.05 -3.43 -13.19
CA VAL A 195 7.22 -2.78 -13.80
C VAL A 195 8.43 -2.75 -12.86
N ALA A 196 8.21 -2.53 -11.55
CA ALA A 196 9.28 -2.45 -10.55
C ALA A 196 9.97 -3.80 -10.26
N PHE A 197 9.25 -4.91 -10.48
CA PHE A 197 9.66 -6.25 -10.07
C PHE A 197 9.72 -7.25 -11.24
N THR A 198 9.62 -6.81 -12.50
CA THR A 198 9.87 -7.67 -13.66
C THR A 198 11.37 -7.92 -13.84
N LYS A 199 11.74 -9.16 -14.21
CA LYS A 199 13.10 -9.52 -14.64
C LYS A 199 13.57 -8.56 -15.74
N ASN A 200 14.60 -7.77 -15.45
CA ASN A 200 15.46 -7.19 -16.48
C ASN A 200 16.39 -8.27 -17.04
#